data_AF-A0A3G8QXL4-F1
#
_entry.id   AF-A0A3G8QXL4-F1
#
_cell.length_a   1.000
_cell.length_b   1.000
_cell.length_c   1.000
_cell.angle_alpha   90.00
_cell.angle_beta   90.00
_cell.angle_gamma   90.00
#
_symmetry.space_group_name_H-M   'P 1'
#
loop_
_entity.id
_entity.type
_entity.pdbx_description
1 polymer ?
#
loop_
_entity_poly.entity_id
_entity_poly.type
_entity_poly.pdbx_seq_one_letter_code
_entity_poly.pdbx_strand_id
1 'polypeptide(L)' 'MFQRVLLPTDGSEASSIAAEAAVSLADRFDAELHVIQLVLVPR' A
#
# COMPACT_ATOMS: atom_id res chain seq x y z
N MET A 1 -9.88 11.13 -11.17
CA MET A 1 -9.64 10.70 -9.77
C MET A 1 -9.25 9.23 -9.78
N PHE A 2 -8.54 8.78 -8.74
CA PHE A 2 -8.23 7.35 -8.58
C PHE A 2 -9.44 6.62 -8.01
N GLN A 3 -9.70 5.40 -8.49
CA GLN A 3 -10.72 4.50 -7.91
C GLN A 3 -10.07 3.39 -7.08
N ARG A 4 -8.79 3.11 -7.32
CA ARG A 4 -8.01 2.07 -6.64
C ARG A 4 -6.58 2.55 -6.43
N VAL A 5 -6.03 2.25 -5.26
CA VAL A 5 -4.64 2.48 -4.87
C VAL A 5 -4.01 1.14 -4.53
N LEU A 6 -2.83 0.85 -5.08
CA LEU A 6 -2.07 -0.36 -4.75
C LEU A 6 -0.83 0.04 -3.93
N LEU A 7 -0.70 -0.52 -2.74
CA LEU A 7 0.49 -0.42 -1.89
C LEU A 7 1.23 -1.76 -1.88
N PRO A 8 2.34 -1.89 -2.63
CA PRO A 8 3.30 -2.94 -2.35
C PRO A 8 4.08 -2.61 -1.07
N THR A 9 4.20 -3.58 -0.17
CA THR A 9 5.02 -3.48 1.03
C THR A 9 6.00 -4.66 1.12
N ASP A 10 7.19 -4.36 1.60
CA ASP A 10 8.24 -5.31 1.98
C ASP A 10 8.46 -5.34 3.51
N GLY A 11 7.57 -4.68 4.28
CA GLY A 11 7.65 -4.57 5.74
C GLY A 11 8.70 -3.59 6.25
N SER A 12 9.41 -2.87 5.37
CA SER A 12 10.41 -1.88 5.77
C SER A 12 9.78 -0.60 6.34
N GLU A 13 10.57 0.19 7.07
CA GLU A 13 10.16 1.52 7.54
C GLU A 13 9.76 2.46 6.38
N ALA A 14 10.48 2.38 5.26
CA ALA A 14 10.13 3.12 4.05
C ALA A 14 8.74 2.72 3.53
N SER A 15 8.40 1.43 3.59
CA SER A 15 7.06 0.96 3.21
C SER A 15 5.96 1.41 4.17
N SER A 16 6.28 1.63 5.46
CA SER A 16 5.35 2.22 6.43
C SER A 16 5.05 3.68 6.10
N ILE A 17 6.06 4.47 5.74
CA ILE A 17 5.86 5.86 5.29
C ILE A 17 5.03 5.89 4.01
N ALA A 18 5.30 4.98 3.06
CA ALA A 18 4.48 4.85 1.85
C ALA A 18 3.02 4.47 2.17
N ALA A 19 2.78 3.71 3.25
CA ALA A 19 1.44 3.36 3.69
C ALA A 19 0.63 4.58 4.15
N GLU A 20 1.23 5.52 4.87
CA GLU A 20 0.57 6.77 5.28
C GLU A 20 0.08 7.59 4.07
N ALA A 21 0.91 7.67 3.04
CA ALA A 21 0.56 8.35 1.80
C ALA A 21 -0.54 7.60 1.03
N ALA A 22 -0.48 6.27 0.98
CA ALA A 22 -1.49 5.45 0.31
C ALA A 22 -2.87 5.55 0.99
N VAL A 23 -2.92 5.55 2.32
CA VAL A 23 -4.15 5.79 3.10
C VAL A 23 -4.70 7.18 2.81
N SER A 24 -3.85 8.20 2.85
CA SER A 24 -4.25 9.59 2.58
C SER A 24 -4.83 9.77 1.16
N LEU A 25 -4.26 9.07 0.17
CA LEU A 25 -4.78 9.07 -1.20
C LEU A 25 -6.11 8.33 -1.31
N ALA A 26 -6.22 7.16 -0.68
CA ALA A 26 -7.45 6.37 -0.69
C ALA A 26 -8.62 7.14 -0.08
N ASP A 27 -8.41 7.75 1.09
CA ASP A 27 -9.41 8.56 1.79
C ASP A 27 -9.84 9.79 0.97
N ARG A 28 -8.87 10.52 0.40
CA ARG A 28 -9.15 11.71 -0.42
C ARG A 28 -10.01 11.41 -1.65
N PHE A 29 -9.86 10.23 -2.21
CA PHE A 29 -10.47 9.86 -3.48
C PHE A 29 -11.63 8.87 -3.35
N ASP A 30 -12.00 8.49 -2.12
CA ASP A 30 -12.95 7.39 -1.84
C ASP A 30 -12.59 6.13 -2.65
N ALA A 31 -11.29 5.82 -2.66
CA ALA A 31 -10.71 4.75 -3.47
C ALA A 31 -10.43 3.50 -2.62
N GLU A 32 -10.57 2.32 -3.22
CA GLU A 32 -10.17 1.08 -2.57
C GLU A 32 -8.63 1.02 -2.44
N LEU A 33 -8.14 0.67 -1.25
CA LEU A 33 -6.73 0.42 -1.00
C LEU A 33 -6.45 -1.08 -0.98
N HIS A 34 -5.64 -1.54 -1.92
CA HIS A 34 -5.12 -2.90 -1.94
C HIS A 34 -3.68 -2.92 -1.44
N VAL A 35 -3.40 -3.75 -0.43
CA VAL A 35 -2.05 -3.93 0.11
C VAL A 35 -1.56 -5.31 -0.28
N ILE A 36 -0.36 -5.39 -0.85
CA ILE A 36 0.28 -6.66 -1.23
C ILE A 36 1.67 -6.76 -0.60
N GLN A 37 1.98 -7.93 -0.05
CA GLN A 37 3.31 -8.26 0.45
C GLN A 37 3.82 -9.50 -0.26
N LEU A 38 5.02 -9.42 -0.83
CA LEU A 38 5.73 -10.58 -1.33
C LEU A 38 6.50 -11.24 -0.18
N VAL A 39 6.22 -12.52 0.06
CA VAL A 39 6.93 -13.32 1.07
C VAL A 39 7.86 -14.30 0.38
N LEU A 40 9.14 -14.27 0.75
CA LEU A 40 10.10 -15.27 0.30
C LEU A 40 9.89 -16.56 1.10
N VAL A 41 9.56 -17.64 0.41
CA VAL A 41 9.42 -18.97 1.04
C VAL A 41 10.73 -19.73 0.84
N PRO A 42 11.40 -20.21 1.91
CA PRO A 42 12.57 -21.06 1.78
C PRO A 42 12.22 -22.36 1.05
N ARG A 43 13.19 -22.91 0.30
CA ARG A 43 13.09 -24.26 -0.26
C ARG A 43 13.39 -25.33 0.77
#